data_AF-A0A7W0QVF3-F1
#
_entry.id   AF-A0A7W0QVF3-F1
#
_cell.length_a   1.000
_cell.length_b   1.000
_cell.length_c   1.000
_cell.angle_alpha   90.00
_cell.angle_beta   90.00
_cell.angle_gamma   90.00
#
_symmetry.space_group_name_H-M   'P 1'
#
loop_
_entity.id
_entity.type
_entity.pdbx_description
1 polymer ?
#
loop_
_entity_poly.entity_id
_entity_poly.type
_entity_poly.pdbx_seq_one_letter_code
_entity_poly.pdbx_strand_id
1 'polypeptide(L)' 'EYARASGLASRSAVVQYAIRLLRFPDLEQDYASAWEDWESSGDQAAWDGTAADGLADAAR' A
#
# COMPACT_ATOMS: atom_id res chain seq x y z
N GLU A 1 -15.15 7.27 -17.73
CA GLU A 1 -15.49 6.52 -16.51
C GLU A 1 -14.27 6.03 -15.74
N TYR A 2 -13.70 4.84 -15.99
CA TYR A 2 -12.62 4.30 -15.11
C TYR A 2 -11.41 5.23 -14.91
N ALA A 3 -10.86 5.82 -15.97
CA ALA A 3 -9.71 6.74 -15.90
C ALA A 3 -9.95 7.95 -14.97
N ARG A 4 -11.18 8.49 -15.00
CA ARG A 4 -11.53 9.73 -14.30
C ARG A 4 -11.76 9.47 -12.80
N ALA A 5 -12.29 8.29 -12.47
CA ALA A 5 -12.46 7.83 -11.10
C ALA A 5 -11.15 7.38 -10.44
N SER A 6 -10.18 6.91 -11.23
CA SER A 6 -8.87 6.43 -10.76
C SER A 6 -7.77 7.50 -10.76
N GLY A 7 -8.09 8.75 -11.14
CA GLY A 7 -7.10 9.84 -11.23
C GLY A 7 -6.05 9.65 -12.34
N LEU A 8 -6.26 8.71 -13.27
CA LEU A 8 -5.28 8.38 -14.31
C LEU A 8 -5.32 9.38 -15.47
N ALA A 9 -4.15 9.94 -15.80
CA ALA A 9 -4.00 11.06 -16.72
C ALA A 9 -4.36 10.77 -18.19
N SER A 10 -4.46 9.49 -18.59
CA SER A 10 -4.78 9.12 -19.97
C SER A 10 -5.39 7.72 -20.11
N ARG A 11 -5.96 7.44 -21.28
CA ARG A 11 -6.44 6.09 -21.64
C ARG A 11 -5.32 5.06 -21.67
N SER A 12 -4.11 5.44 -22.12
CA SER A 12 -2.95 4.55 -22.10
C SER A 12 -2.51 4.22 -20.67
N ALA A 13 -2.61 5.18 -19.75
CA ALA A 13 -2.33 4.94 -18.33
C ALA A 13 -3.30 3.90 -17.74
N VAL A 14 -4.58 3.92 -18.14
CA VAL A 14 -5.55 2.88 -17.73
C VAL A 14 -5.14 1.50 -18.24
N VAL A 15 -4.73 1.37 -19.50
CA VAL A 15 -4.30 0.08 -20.06
C VAL A 15 -3.05 -0.44 -19.36
N GLN A 16 -2.06 0.43 -19.10
CA GLN A 16 -0.86 0.05 -18.35
C GLN A 16 -1.20 -0.41 -16.92
N TYR A 17 -2.11 0.30 -16.25
CA TYR A 17 -2.57 -0.08 -14.92
C TYR A 17 -3.30 -1.44 -14.95
N ALA A 18 -4.19 -1.67 -15.92
CA ALA A 18 -4.88 -2.95 -16.09
C ALA A 18 -3.91 -4.11 -16.35
N ILE A 19 -2.90 -3.92 -17.21
CA ILE A 19 -1.85 -4.93 -17.45
C ILE A 19 -1.09 -5.24 -16.16
N ARG A 20 -0.83 -4.24 -15.32
CA ARG A 20 -0.16 -4.45 -14.02
C ARG A 20 -1.02 -5.29 -13.08
N LEU A 21 -2.32 -5.05 -13.02
CA LEU A 21 -3.25 -5.86 -12.21
C LEU A 21 -3.27 -7.32 -12.68
N LEU A 22 -3.25 -7.57 -13.99
CA LEU A 22 -3.19 -8.94 -14.53
C LEU A 22 -1.92 -9.71 -14.12
N ARG A 23 -0.84 -9.02 -13.76
CA ARG A 23 0.42 -9.65 -13.34
C ARG A 23 0.40 -10.14 -11.90
N PHE A 24 -0.50 -9.61 -11.07
CA PHE A 24 -0.60 -9.94 -9.65
C PHE A 24 -2.04 -10.32 -9.31
N PRO A 25 -2.54 -11.47 -9.83
CA PRO A 25 -3.94 -11.87 -9.64
C PRO A 25 -4.29 -12.10 -8.16
N ASP A 26 -3.31 -12.51 -7.36
CA ASP A 26 -3.52 -12.87 -5.96
C ASP A 26 -3.04 -11.77 -5.00
N LEU A 27 -2.76 -10.56 -5.51
CA LEU A 27 -2.16 -9.47 -4.71
C LEU A 27 -2.95 -9.15 -3.44
N GLU A 28 -4.29 -9.23 -3.49
CA GLU A 28 -5.15 -9.00 -2.33
C GLU A 28 -4.95 -10.06 -1.25
N GLN A 29 -4.83 -11.33 -1.66
CA GLN A 29 -4.63 -12.47 -0.76
C GLN A 29 -3.19 -12.50 -0.22
N ASP A 30 -2.22 -12.17 -1.06
CA ASP A 30 -0.81 -12.02 -0.69
C ASP A 30 -0.65 -10.95 0.39
N TYR A 31 -1.30 -9.80 0.21
CA TYR A 31 -1.28 -8.73 1.20
C TYR A 31 -2.01 -9.13 2.49
N ALA A 32 -3.17 -9.78 2.40
CA ALA A 32 -3.88 -10.27 3.59
C ALA A 32 -3.01 -11.22 4.42
N SER A 33 -2.36 -12.19 3.75
CA SER A 33 -1.44 -13.13 4.40
C SER A 33 -0.24 -12.40 5.01
N ALA A 34 0.34 -11.43 4.30
CA ALA A 34 1.45 -10.64 4.82
C ALA A 34 1.08 -9.81 6.06
N TRP A 35 -0.16 -9.29 6.12
CA TRP A 35 -0.67 -8.61 7.30
C TRP A 35 -0.87 -9.57 8.48
N GLU A 36 -1.43 -10.76 8.25
CA GLU A 36 -1.58 -11.80 9.27
C GLU A 36 -0.21 -12.25 9.83
N ASP A 37 0.78 -12.43 8.95
CA ASP A 37 2.16 -12.78 9.33
C ASP A 37 2.77 -11.67 10.19
N TRP A 38 2.62 -10.41 9.80
CA TRP A 38 3.11 -9.25 10.55
C TRP A 38 2.47 -9.08 11.93
N GLU A 39 1.15 -9.29 12.01
CA GLU A 39 0.41 -9.24 13.28
C GLU A 39 0.83 -10.37 14.22
N SER A 40 1.03 -11.58 13.68
CA SER A 40 1.38 -12.76 14.46
C SER A 40 2.86 -12.86 14.86
N SER A 41 3.77 -12.22 14.10
CA SER A 41 5.21 -12.21 14.40
C SER A 41 5.57 -11.35 15.62
N GLY A 42 4.66 -10.48 16.06
CA GLY A 42 4.92 -9.47 17.08
C GLY A 42 5.67 -8.25 16.56
N ASP A 43 5.96 -8.19 15.26
CA ASP A 43 6.62 -7.05 14.63
C ASP A 43 5.79 -5.77 14.80
N GLN A 44 4.46 -5.86 14.72
CA GLN A 44 3.60 -4.71 14.99
C GLN A 44 3.94 -4.06 16.34
N ALA A 45 4.04 -4.84 17.42
CA ALA A 45 4.34 -4.31 18.74
C ALA A 45 5.77 -3.76 18.84
N ALA A 46 6.73 -4.38 18.14
CA ALA A 46 8.11 -3.91 18.10
C ALA A 46 8.26 -2.56 17.40
N TRP A 47 7.43 -2.31 16.37
CA TRP A 47 7.52 -1.11 15.53
C TRP A 47 6.57 0.02 15.96
N ASP A 48 5.47 -0.27 16.68
CA ASP A 48 4.42 0.70 17.04
C ASP A 48 4.97 1.98 17.71
N GLY A 49 5.94 1.84 18.61
CA GLY A 49 6.55 2.97 19.33
C GLY A 49 7.31 3.96 18.45
N THR A 50 7.70 3.58 17.23
CA THR A 50 8.46 4.42 16.31
C THR A 50 7.58 5.23 15.35
N ALA A 51 6.27 5.01 15.36
CA ALA A 51 5.34 5.64 14.41
C ALA A 51 5.31 7.17 14.49
N ALA A 52 5.66 7.74 15.65
CA ALA A 52 5.71 9.19 15.89
C ALA A 52 7.12 9.80 15.81
N ASP A 53 8.14 9.00 15.52
CA ASP A 53 9.52 9.48 15.46
C ASP A 53 9.66 10.57 14.38
N GLY A 54 10.28 11.69 14.74
CA GLY A 54 10.48 12.84 13.83
C GLY A 54 9.26 13.73 13.61
N LEU A 55 8.09 13.42 14.20
CA LEU A 55 6.90 14.29 14.18
C LEU A 55 6.88 15.31 15.33
N ALA A 56 7.67 15.09 16.38
CA ALA A 56 7.92 16.10 17.42
C ALA A 56 8.80 17.21 16.83
N ASP A 57 8.12 18.29 16.45
CA ASP A 57 8.62 19.60 16.04
C ASP A 57 10.08 19.86 16.45
N ALA A 58 10.98 19.91 15.47
CA ALA A 58 12.26 20.56 15.67
C ALA A 58 11.94 22.02 16.04
N ALA A 59 12.01 22.34 17.34
CA ALA A 59 11.87 23.69 17.86
C ALA A 59 12.69 24.63 16.97
N ARG A 60 11.98 25.41 16.15
CA ARG A 60 12.54 26.48 15.32
C ARG A 60 13.00 27.63 16.19
#